data_AF-A0A2M9YIM5-F1
#
_entry.id   AF-A0A2M9YIM5-F1
#
_cell.length_a   1.000
_cell.length_b   1.000
_cell.length_c   1.000
_cell.angle_alpha   90.00
_cell.angle_beta   90.00
_cell.angle_gamma   90.00
#
_symmetry.space_group_name_H-M   'P 1'
#
loop_
_entity.id
_entity.type
_entity.pdbx_description
1 polymer ?
#
loop_
_entity_poly.entity_id
_entity_poly.type
_entity_poly.pdbx_seq_one_letter_code
_entity_poly.pdbx_strand_id
1 'polypeptide(L)'
;MKPQSTFYSISVVFFLMFGVLPLRSDDFEGIYKVGNDDCRVKPIRMAFEVFCKKTKKKEIYFYQGEENNNVIFKTDDGDLSTRFIFDDSSLKSGVFIGIGGSSLKVKKK
;
A
#
# COMPACT_ATOMS: atom_id res chain seq x y z
N MET A 1 -26.94 30.00 46.70
CA MET A 1 -27.30 28.67 46.15
C MET A 1 -27.89 28.85 44.75
N LYS A 2 -27.11 28.51 43.71
CA LYS A 2 -27.57 28.27 42.32
C LYS A 2 -26.63 27.20 41.75
N PRO A 3 -27.14 26.13 41.12
CA PRO A 3 -26.33 24.98 40.78
C PRO A 3 -25.49 25.22 39.52
N GLN A 4 -24.24 24.79 39.61
CA GLN A 4 -23.24 24.76 38.57
C GLN A 4 -23.54 23.57 37.64
N SER A 5 -23.93 23.84 36.39
CA SER A 5 -24.22 22.81 35.40
C SER A 5 -22.91 22.32 34.78
N THR A 6 -22.46 21.16 35.22
CA THR A 6 -21.27 20.45 34.72
C THR A 6 -21.42 20.04 33.26
N PHE A 7 -20.44 20.46 32.46
CA PHE A 7 -20.15 19.97 31.11
C PHE A 7 -20.01 18.44 31.10
N TYR A 8 -20.82 17.76 30.29
CA TYR A 8 -20.53 16.41 29.83
C TYR A 8 -20.03 16.50 28.38
N SER A 9 -18.71 16.60 28.21
CA SER A 9 -18.08 16.34 26.93
C SER A 9 -17.99 14.83 26.77
N ILE A 10 -18.95 14.24 26.06
CA ILE A 10 -18.91 12.83 25.67
C ILE A 10 -17.91 12.73 24.52
N SER A 11 -16.63 12.52 24.85
CA SER A 11 -15.63 12.09 23.88
C SER A 11 -15.96 10.65 23.47
N VAL A 12 -16.76 10.51 22.42
CA VAL A 12 -16.92 9.23 21.71
C VAL A 12 -15.62 8.99 20.95
N VAL A 13 -14.64 8.36 21.61
CA VAL A 13 -13.47 7.83 20.92
C VAL A 13 -13.93 6.60 20.15
N PHE A 14 -14.32 6.80 18.89
CA PHE A 14 -14.47 5.73 17.92
C PHE A 14 -13.07 5.12 17.70
N PHE A 15 -12.71 4.14 18.53
CA PHE A 15 -11.64 3.20 18.21
C PHE A 15 -12.12 2.38 17.01
N LEU A 16 -11.87 2.90 15.81
CA LEU A 16 -11.84 2.07 14.61
C LEU A 16 -10.70 1.07 14.82
N MET A 17 -11.05 -0.11 15.32
CA MET A 17 -10.26 -1.31 15.16
C MET A 17 -10.19 -1.59 13.66
N PHE A 18 -9.23 -0.95 12.99
CA PHE A 18 -8.74 -1.42 11.71
C PHE A 18 -8.10 -2.79 12.00
N GLY A 19 -8.88 -3.84 11.84
CA GLY A 19 -8.38 -5.19 11.79
C GLY A 19 -7.42 -5.27 10.61
N VAL A 20 -6.12 -5.11 10.89
CA VAL A 20 -5.07 -5.36 9.90
C VAL A 20 -5.16 -6.84 9.59
N LEU A 21 -5.86 -7.19 8.51
CA LEU A 21 -5.81 -8.56 7.99
C LEU A 21 -4.34 -8.82 7.64
N PRO A 22 -3.72 -9.87 8.20
CA PRO A 22 -2.34 -10.17 7.86
C PRO A 22 -2.29 -10.52 6.36
N LEU A 23 -1.68 -9.64 5.56
CA LEU A 23 -1.37 -9.91 4.16
C LEU A 23 -0.52 -11.19 4.12
N ARG A 24 -1.05 -12.28 3.56
CA ARG A 24 -0.32 -13.54 3.48
C ARG A 24 0.75 -13.46 2.42
N SER A 25 1.89 -14.09 2.67
CA SER A 25 3.05 -14.07 1.78
C SER A 25 2.74 -14.46 0.34
N ASP A 26 1.79 -15.38 0.21
CA ASP A 26 1.51 -16.07 -1.04
C ASP A 26 0.57 -15.26 -1.95
N ASP A 27 -0.16 -14.30 -1.37
CA ASP A 27 -1.13 -13.48 -2.12
C ASP A 27 -0.43 -12.49 -3.06
N PHE A 28 0.78 -12.06 -2.71
CA PHE A 28 1.52 -11.05 -3.47
C PHE A 28 2.71 -11.59 -4.28
N GLU A 29 3.18 -12.82 -4.04
CA GLU A 29 4.25 -13.39 -4.85
C GLU A 29 3.77 -13.63 -6.29
N GLY A 30 4.61 -13.29 -7.27
CA GLY A 30 4.34 -13.64 -8.67
C GLY A 30 4.93 -12.69 -9.69
N ILE A 31 4.37 -12.73 -10.90
CA ILE A 31 4.71 -11.83 -12.00
C ILE A 31 3.56 -10.85 -12.20
N TYR A 32 3.90 -9.56 -12.19
CA TYR A 32 3.01 -8.45 -12.41
C TYR A 32 3.34 -7.77 -13.72
N LYS A 33 2.31 -7.39 -14.45
CA LYS A 33 2.42 -6.49 -15.59
C LYS A 33 2.24 -5.06 -15.11
N VAL A 34 3.31 -4.26 -15.17
CA VAL A 34 3.32 -2.83 -14.82
C VAL A 34 3.40 -2.03 -16.11
N GLY A 35 2.27 -1.51 -16.57
CA GLY A 35 2.10 -0.98 -17.91
C GLY A 35 2.45 -2.03 -18.97
N ASN A 36 3.60 -1.86 -19.63
CA ASN A 36 4.13 -2.77 -20.65
C ASN A 36 5.39 -3.52 -20.20
N ASP A 37 5.68 -3.58 -18.91
CA ASP A 37 6.81 -4.34 -18.37
C ASP A 37 6.35 -5.50 -17.48
N ASP A 38 7.15 -6.56 -17.44
CA ASP A 38 6.97 -7.69 -16.53
C ASP A 38 7.88 -7.49 -15.32
N CYS A 39 7.27 -7.43 -14.15
CA CYS A 39 7.96 -7.28 -12.87
C CYS A 39 7.72 -8.50 -12.00
N ARG A 40 8.79 -9.12 -11.51
CA ARG A 40 8.71 -10.21 -10.54
C ARG A 40 8.66 -9.61 -9.14
N VAL A 41 7.67 -10.02 -8.35
CA VAL A 41 7.46 -9.58 -6.98
C VAL A 41 7.76 -10.74 -6.05
N LYS A 42 8.57 -10.50 -5.02
CA LYS A 42 8.93 -11.47 -4.00
C LYS A 42 8.67 -10.95 -2.58
N PRO A 43 8.12 -11.79 -1.69
CA PRO A 43 8.04 -11.50 -0.25
C PRO A 43 9.38 -11.20 0.37
N ILE A 44 9.45 -10.12 1.14
CA ILE A 44 10.50 -9.90 2.14
C ILE A 44 9.86 -9.34 3.41
N ARG A 45 9.38 -10.23 4.29
CA ARG A 45 8.74 -9.86 5.56
C ARG A 45 7.54 -8.92 5.34
N MET A 46 7.63 -7.65 5.77
CA MET A 46 6.59 -6.62 5.62
C MET A 46 6.77 -5.73 4.38
N ALA A 47 7.60 -6.18 3.46
CA ALA A 47 7.91 -5.50 2.21
C ALA A 47 7.89 -6.51 1.07
N PHE A 48 7.97 -6.00 -0.15
CA PHE A 48 8.25 -6.83 -1.31
C PHE A 48 9.41 -6.28 -2.14
N GLU A 49 10.22 -7.19 -2.66
CA GLU A 49 11.23 -6.90 -3.69
C GLU A 49 10.54 -6.99 -5.06
N VAL A 50 10.62 -5.92 -5.83
CA VAL A 50 10.21 -5.86 -7.23
C VAL A 50 11.44 -5.86 -8.11
N PHE A 51 11.45 -6.73 -9.11
CA PHE A 51 12.42 -6.72 -10.19
C PHE A 51 11.72 -6.62 -11.54
N CYS A 52 11.89 -5.51 -12.25
CA CYS A 52 11.30 -5.28 -13.56
C CYS A 52 12.30 -5.58 -14.69
N LYS A 53 11.85 -6.24 -15.76
CA LYS A 53 12.75 -6.68 -16.86
C LYS A 53 13.39 -5.50 -17.60
N LYS A 54 12.68 -4.38 -17.80
CA LYS A 54 13.25 -3.22 -18.51
C LYS A 54 14.28 -2.47 -17.69
N THR A 55 14.00 -2.21 -16.42
CA THR A 55 14.91 -1.45 -15.55
C THR A 55 16.08 -2.30 -15.06
N LYS A 56 15.90 -3.63 -14.99
CA LYS A 56 16.86 -4.58 -14.41
C LYS A 56 17.32 -4.20 -12.98
N LYS A 57 16.55 -3.35 -12.30
CA LYS A 57 16.80 -2.89 -10.93
C LYS A 57 15.87 -3.64 -9.99
N LYS A 58 16.41 -3.96 -8.81
CA LYS A 58 15.63 -4.44 -7.67
C LYS A 58 15.26 -3.26 -6.80
N GLU A 59 13.99 -3.15 -6.45
CA GLU A 59 13.48 -2.10 -5.56
C GLU A 59 12.63 -2.73 -4.47
N ILE A 60 12.73 -2.19 -3.26
CA ILE A 60 12.00 -2.69 -2.09
C ILE A 60 10.89 -1.70 -1.78
N TYR A 61 9.68 -2.23 -1.62
CA TYR A 61 8.51 -1.44 -1.28
C TYR A 61 7.96 -1.89 0.05
N PHE A 62 7.79 -0.94 0.96
CA PHE A 62 7.30 -1.15 2.30
C PHE A 62 5.81 -0.84 2.37
N TYR A 63 5.07 -1.67 3.09
CA TYR A 63 3.67 -1.43 3.38
C TYR A 63 3.49 -0.09 4.14
N GLN A 64 2.56 0.74 3.67
CA GLN A 64 2.26 2.06 4.26
C GLN A 64 0.88 2.11 4.93
N GLY A 65 0.00 1.15 4.64
CA GLY A 65 -1.37 1.15 5.15
C GLY A 65 -2.41 0.95 4.05
N GLU A 66 -3.66 1.16 4.45
CA GLU A 66 -4.83 1.09 3.58
C GLU A 66 -5.56 2.44 3.58
N GLU A 67 -5.97 2.91 2.40
CA GLU A 67 -6.75 4.14 2.22
C GLU A 67 -7.86 3.90 1.20
N ASN A 68 -9.12 4.13 1.58
CA ASN A 68 -10.29 3.90 0.72
C ASN A 68 -10.31 2.48 0.11
N ASN A 69 -10.00 1.46 0.91
CA ASN A 69 -9.80 0.06 0.52
C ASN A 69 -8.57 -0.22 -0.36
N ASN A 70 -7.80 0.79 -0.73
CA ASN A 70 -6.59 0.59 -1.49
C ASN A 70 -5.42 0.25 -0.58
N VAL A 71 -4.59 -0.70 -0.99
CA VAL A 71 -3.38 -1.08 -0.24
C VAL A 71 -2.17 -0.33 -0.82
N ILE A 72 -1.45 0.40 0.02
CA ILE A 72 -0.36 1.28 -0.41
C ILE A 72 0.99 0.73 0.00
N PHE A 73 1.92 0.68 -0.95
CA PHE A 73 3.33 0.37 -0.73
C PHE A 73 4.22 1.44 -1.35
N LYS A 74 5.35 1.75 -0.70
CA LYS A 74 6.22 2.87 -1.07
C LYS A 74 7.70 2.50 -0.94
N THR A 75 8.56 3.02 -1.82
CA THR A 75 10.02 2.93 -1.65
C THR A 75 10.53 3.94 -0.62
N ASP A 76 11.64 3.60 0.04
CA ASP A 76 12.28 4.45 1.05
C ASP A 76 13.26 5.47 0.42
N ASP A 77 12.77 6.23 -0.58
CA ASP A 77 13.56 7.22 -1.33
C ASP A 77 13.07 8.66 -1.12
N GLY A 78 12.34 8.91 -0.02
CA GLY A 78 11.81 10.25 0.31
C GLY A 78 10.94 10.85 -0.79
N ASP A 79 11.37 12.00 -1.33
CA ASP A 79 10.67 12.73 -2.40
C ASP A 79 10.73 12.02 -3.76
N LEU A 80 11.70 11.11 -3.95
CA LEU A 80 11.85 10.29 -5.15
C LEU A 80 11.14 8.94 -5.03
N SER A 81 10.35 8.77 -3.97
CA SER A 81 9.62 7.53 -3.74
C SER A 81 8.67 7.19 -4.88
N THR A 82 8.66 5.91 -5.25
CA THR A 82 7.62 5.36 -6.11
C THR A 82 6.64 4.57 -5.26
N ARG A 83 5.41 4.38 -5.77
CA ARG A 83 4.33 3.75 -4.99
C ARG A 83 3.56 2.74 -5.81
N PHE A 84 3.17 1.65 -5.17
CA PHE A 84 2.11 0.78 -5.64
C PHE A 84 0.85 1.06 -4.82
N ILE A 85 -0.27 1.22 -5.50
CA ILE A 85 -1.59 1.40 -4.92
C ILE A 85 -2.47 0.30 -5.50
N PHE A 86 -2.75 -0.74 -4.72
CA PHE A 86 -3.60 -1.85 -5.13
C PHE A 86 -5.06 -1.56 -4.81
N ASP A 87 -5.97 -2.03 -5.66
CA ASP A 87 -7.40 -1.73 -5.56
C ASP A 87 -8.06 -2.35 -4.30
N ASP A 88 -7.47 -3.44 -3.79
CA ASP A 88 -7.93 -4.20 -2.64
C ASP A 88 -6.82 -5.08 -2.04
N SER A 89 -7.14 -5.78 -0.94
CA SER A 89 -6.23 -6.69 -0.23
C SER A 89 -5.88 -7.97 -1.00
N SER A 90 -6.49 -8.25 -2.15
CA SER A 90 -6.08 -9.35 -3.02
C SER A 90 -4.81 -9.05 -3.79
N LEU A 91 -4.41 -7.77 -3.88
CA LEU A 91 -3.17 -7.31 -4.52
C LEU A 91 -3.01 -7.81 -5.96
N LYS A 92 -4.13 -8.01 -6.68
CA LYS A 92 -4.14 -8.51 -8.06
C LYS A 92 -4.11 -7.41 -9.11
N SER A 93 -4.60 -6.22 -8.77
CA SER A 93 -4.63 -5.07 -9.67
C SER A 93 -4.45 -3.76 -8.91
N GLY A 94 -4.05 -2.74 -9.65
CA GLY A 94 -3.85 -1.41 -9.09
C GLY A 94 -3.14 -0.48 -10.05
N VAL A 95 -2.44 0.49 -9.46
CA VAL A 95 -1.67 1.51 -10.16
C VAL A 95 -0.29 1.63 -9.53
N PHE A 96 0.72 1.75 -10.38
CA PHE A 96 2.06 2.16 -10.01
C PHE A 96 2.23 3.65 -10.30
N ILE A 97 2.71 4.40 -9.31
CA ILE A 97 3.06 5.80 -9.43
C ILE A 97 4.59 5.91 -9.40
N GLY A 98 5.17 6.26 -10.55
CA GLY A 98 6.60 6.43 -10.74
C GLY A 98 7.08 7.84 -10.36
N ILE A 99 8.38 8.05 -10.49
CA ILE A 99 9.03 9.35 -10.28
C ILE A 99 8.39 10.36 -11.25
N GLY A 100 8.05 11.55 -10.74
CA GLY A 100 7.39 12.60 -11.53
C GLY A 100 5.89 12.41 -11.73
N GLY A 101 5.24 11.46 -11.03
CA GLY A 101 3.78 11.30 -11.01
C GLY A 101 3.21 10.49 -12.17
N SER A 102 4.06 9.85 -12.98
CA SER A 102 3.60 8.95 -14.04
C SER A 102 2.85 7.76 -13.45
N SER A 103 1.66 7.48 -13.98
CA SER A 103 0.82 6.37 -13.52
C SER A 103 0.77 5.24 -14.55
N LEU A 104 0.99 4.01 -14.08
CA LEU A 104 0.97 2.80 -14.89
C LEU A 104 0.01 1.78 -14.27
N LYS A 105 -0.80 1.13 -15.10
CA LYS A 105 -1.70 0.07 -14.63
C LYS A 105 -0.89 -1.15 -14.19
N VAL A 106 -1.30 -1.75 -13.08
CA VAL A 106 -0.70 -2.97 -12.52
C VAL A 106 -1.72 -4.11 -12.60
N LYS A 107 -1.27 -5.29 -13.04
CA LYS A 107 -2.09 -6.51 -13.03
C LYS A 107 -1.23 -7.74 -12.80
N LYS A 108 -1.60 -8.59 -11.84
CA LYS A 108 -0.99 -9.90 -11.64
C LYS A 108 -1.30 -10.80 -12.84
N LYS A 109 -0.29 -11.50 -13.36
CA LYS A 109 -0.45 -12.47 -14.45
C LYS A 109 -1.09 -13.76 -13.98
#